data_AF-A0A1H3C3F9-F1
#
_entry.id   AF-A0A1H3C3F9-F1
#
_cell.length_a   1.000
_cell.length_b   1.000
_cell.length_c   1.000
_cell.angle_alpha   90.00
_cell.angle_beta   90.00
_cell.angle_gamma   90.00
#
_symmetry.space_group_name_H-M   'P 1'
#
loop_
_entity.id
_entity.type
_entity.pdbx_description
1 polymer ?
#
loop_
_entity_poly.entity_id
_entity_poly.type
_entity_poly.pdbx_seq_one_letter_code
_entity_poly.pdbx_strand_id
1 'polypeptide(L)'
;MVERLTPLDASFLYLEDPDTPMHIGVVLVLECPSGVLDHDALVDLVSARLPLVPRYRQRVLEVPGHLANPVWVDDPDFDISYHVRRSALPRPGSEDQMMDLVARLTARPLDHRRPLWEMYLVEGLAGDRTAVITKTHPTLVDGLGAIDIGQVILDLSPDGAEAPAEAPDWRPRRPPGSVALVWEAVEDYLQRPSAVVETARTAAGDVRATAARWAGVAGGVLAAAARTAIRPAPVSPLNAPIGRQRRFAVARASLDDVKAVRKAHGGTVNDVLLTVVTGALREWLLSRGEPVVGSTSVRALVPVSVRGEDDEAGNQVSSLLVDLPVGEPNPRVRLARISYAMRGLTGNGKSVGADTLSALSGFAPPTLHALGARAASGLSRRLFNLVVTNVPGPQSPLYAGGARMVEVFPVVPLVRGQGLAIGMTSYDGTVYVGLNADRDSLSDVDVLADLIEQEVAFLVETAT
;
A
#
# COMPACT_ATOMS: atom_id res chain seq x y z
N MET A 1 20.50 15.57 15.54
CA MET A 1 20.82 14.29 14.88
C MET A 1 19.82 14.11 13.76
N VAL A 2 20.28 13.76 12.57
CA VAL A 2 19.44 13.57 11.39
C VAL A 2 18.85 12.16 11.46
N GLU A 3 17.55 12.03 11.20
CA GLU A 3 16.88 10.73 11.28
C GLU A 3 17.05 9.97 9.96
N ARG A 4 17.61 8.77 10.01
CA ARG A 4 17.81 7.92 8.83
C ARG A 4 16.56 7.09 8.57
N LEU A 5 16.25 6.87 7.28
CA LEU A 5 15.20 5.93 6.89
C LEU A 5 15.58 4.51 7.33
N THR A 6 14.58 3.75 7.76
CA THR A 6 14.77 2.32 7.98
C THR A 6 15.10 1.64 6.65
N PRO A 7 15.76 0.46 6.65
CA PRO A 7 16.01 -0.29 5.43
C PRO A 7 14.72 -0.62 4.65
N LEU A 8 13.61 -0.88 5.35
CA LEU A 8 12.30 -1.14 4.74
C LEU A 8 11.76 0.12 4.04
N ASP A 9 11.75 1.27 4.70
CA ASP A 9 11.31 2.54 4.10
C ASP A 9 12.14 2.87 2.86
N ALA A 10 13.47 2.78 2.97
CA ALA A 10 14.37 3.04 1.86
C ALA A 10 14.11 2.09 0.68
N SER A 11 13.68 0.85 0.92
CA SER A 11 13.38 -0.12 -0.14
C SER A 11 12.25 0.35 -1.06
N PHE A 12 11.23 1.05 -0.56
CA PHE A 12 10.14 1.56 -1.40
C PHE A 12 10.63 2.62 -2.39
N LEU A 13 11.56 3.49 -1.98
CA LEU A 13 12.19 4.48 -2.87
C LEU A 13 13.00 3.79 -3.97
N TYR A 14 13.65 2.67 -3.65
CA TYR A 14 14.47 1.93 -4.61
C TYR A 14 13.67 1.01 -5.53
N LEU A 15 12.45 0.62 -5.12
CA LEU A 15 11.52 -0.15 -5.93
C LEU A 15 10.72 0.72 -6.90
N GLU A 16 10.60 2.02 -6.62
CA GLU A 16 9.94 2.98 -7.49
C GLU A 16 10.67 3.13 -8.83
N ASP A 17 9.87 3.25 -9.89
CA ASP A 17 10.34 3.39 -11.27
C ASP A 17 9.38 4.34 -12.01
N PRO A 18 9.81 5.03 -13.08
CA PRO A 18 8.92 5.94 -13.81
C PRO A 18 7.60 5.29 -14.30
N ASP A 19 7.64 3.98 -14.58
CA ASP A 19 6.46 3.17 -14.97
C ASP A 19 5.65 2.66 -13.78
N THR A 20 6.24 2.62 -12.58
CA THR A 20 5.57 2.22 -11.34
C THR A 20 5.84 3.21 -10.21
N PRO A 21 5.17 4.38 -10.23
CA PRO A 21 5.12 5.24 -9.06
C PRO A 21 4.58 4.47 -7.86
N MET A 22 5.25 4.60 -6.70
CA MET A 22 4.99 3.74 -5.53
C MET A 22 4.08 4.39 -4.48
N HIS A 23 3.46 5.52 -4.79
CA HIS A 23 2.56 6.19 -3.85
C HIS A 23 1.26 5.43 -3.62
N ILE A 24 0.83 5.38 -2.37
CA ILE A 24 -0.53 5.00 -1.99
C ILE A 24 -1.43 6.24 -2.06
N GLY A 25 -2.72 6.03 -2.19
CA GLY A 25 -3.68 7.13 -2.16
C GLY A 25 -5.04 6.71 -1.68
N VAL A 26 -5.89 7.68 -1.45
CA VAL A 26 -7.29 7.48 -1.10
C VAL A 26 -8.14 8.53 -1.80
N VAL A 27 -9.31 8.14 -2.29
CA VAL A 27 -10.35 9.05 -2.79
C VAL A 27 -11.44 9.13 -1.74
N LEU A 28 -11.60 10.30 -1.12
CA LEU A 28 -12.66 10.59 -0.16
C LEU A 28 -13.76 11.34 -0.89
N VAL A 29 -14.98 10.81 -0.96
CA VAL A 29 -16.14 11.51 -1.53
C VAL A 29 -16.94 12.12 -0.39
N LEU A 30 -17.22 13.42 -0.48
CA LEU A 30 -17.83 14.23 0.56
C LEU A 30 -19.13 14.86 0.06
N GLU A 31 -20.17 14.86 0.88
CA GLU A 31 -21.35 15.70 0.69
C GLU A 31 -20.98 17.16 0.95
N CYS A 32 -21.18 18.03 -0.03
CA CYS A 32 -20.83 19.45 0.07
C CYS A 32 -21.95 20.36 -0.48
N PRO A 33 -23.19 20.25 0.03
CA PRO A 33 -24.37 20.95 -0.52
C PRO A 33 -24.29 22.48 -0.45
N SER A 34 -23.41 23.04 0.37
CA SER A 34 -23.23 24.50 0.50
C SER A 34 -21.79 24.96 0.27
N GLY A 35 -20.93 24.12 -0.31
CA GLY A 35 -19.52 24.47 -0.49
C GLY A 35 -18.76 24.65 0.82
N VAL A 36 -19.17 23.96 1.90
CA VAL A 36 -18.57 24.06 3.25
C VAL A 36 -17.06 23.81 3.20
N LEU A 37 -16.63 22.92 2.32
CA LEU A 37 -15.22 22.63 2.07
C LEU A 37 -14.83 23.12 0.67
N ASP A 38 -14.30 24.33 0.60
CA ASP A 38 -13.60 24.85 -0.57
C ASP A 38 -12.07 24.66 -0.45
N HIS A 39 -11.32 25.16 -1.45
CA HIS A 39 -9.87 24.95 -1.49
C HIS A 39 -9.15 25.66 -0.35
N ASP A 40 -9.57 26.89 0.00
CA ASP A 40 -8.95 27.66 1.09
C ASP A 40 -9.26 27.01 2.44
N ALA A 41 -10.51 26.56 2.65
CA ALA A 41 -10.91 25.80 3.84
C ALA A 41 -10.13 24.49 3.99
N LEU A 42 -9.84 23.79 2.90
CA LEU A 42 -9.00 22.59 2.93
C LEU A 42 -7.54 22.92 3.28
N VAL A 43 -7.00 24.02 2.75
CA VAL A 43 -5.64 24.49 3.08
C VAL A 43 -5.55 24.84 4.56
N ASP A 44 -6.54 25.53 5.11
CA ASP A 44 -6.60 25.89 6.53
C ASP A 44 -6.71 24.64 7.41
N LEU A 45 -7.59 23.70 7.05
CA LEU A 45 -7.75 22.42 7.74
C LEU A 45 -6.42 21.64 7.77
N VAL A 46 -5.76 21.48 6.62
CA VAL A 46 -4.48 20.77 6.55
C VAL A 46 -3.41 21.53 7.36
N SER A 47 -3.35 22.86 7.25
CA SER A 47 -2.41 23.69 8.01
C SER A 47 -2.52 23.48 9.52
N ALA A 48 -3.76 23.44 10.03
CA ALA A 48 -4.06 23.21 11.44
C ALA A 48 -3.66 21.78 11.90
N ARG A 49 -3.67 20.80 10.99
CA ARG A 49 -3.40 19.39 11.27
C ARG A 49 -1.95 18.96 11.08
N LEU A 50 -1.17 19.66 10.25
CA LEU A 50 0.23 19.34 10.00
C LEU A 50 1.12 19.26 11.27
N PRO A 51 0.90 20.01 12.38
CA PRO A 51 1.64 19.80 13.62
C PRO A 51 1.49 18.38 14.21
N LEU A 52 0.37 17.70 13.95
CA LEU A 52 0.13 16.32 14.40
C LEU A 52 0.95 15.30 13.60
N VAL A 53 1.40 15.68 12.40
CA VAL A 53 2.19 14.82 11.51
C VAL A 53 3.44 15.56 10.97
N PRO A 54 4.44 15.83 11.82
CA PRO A 54 5.61 16.64 11.44
C PRO A 54 6.40 16.12 10.23
N ARG A 55 6.33 14.81 9.98
CA ARG A 55 6.98 14.14 8.84
C ARG A 55 6.54 14.71 7.48
N TYR A 56 5.32 15.25 7.38
CA TYR A 56 4.78 15.82 6.15
C TYR A 56 5.39 17.16 5.76
N ARG A 57 6.23 17.75 6.61
CA ARG A 57 7.07 18.91 6.28
C ARG A 57 8.53 18.53 6.00
N GLN A 58 8.83 17.24 5.89
CA GLN A 58 10.17 16.72 5.64
C GLN A 58 10.28 16.10 4.25
N ARG A 59 11.44 16.28 3.63
CA ARG A 59 11.81 15.62 2.38
C ARG A 59 12.92 14.61 2.62
N VAL A 60 13.01 13.63 1.71
CA VAL A 60 14.09 12.65 1.73
C VAL A 60 15.33 13.27 1.10
N LEU A 61 16.48 13.14 1.76
CA LEU A 61 17.77 13.51 1.24
C LEU A 61 18.64 12.26 1.10
N GLU A 62 19.07 11.96 -0.12
CA GLU A 62 20.00 10.85 -0.37
C GLU A 62 21.40 11.16 0.17
N VAL A 63 22.05 10.15 0.73
CA VAL A 63 23.46 10.24 1.11
C VAL A 63 24.32 10.02 -0.14
N PRO A 64 25.25 10.92 -0.48
CA PRO A 64 26.06 10.80 -1.69
C PRO A 64 26.71 9.42 -1.86
N GLY A 65 26.62 8.87 -3.07
CA GLY A 65 27.16 7.54 -3.39
C GLY A 65 26.43 6.37 -2.71
N HIS A 66 25.25 6.60 -2.12
CA HIS A 66 24.50 5.62 -1.33
C HIS A 66 25.35 4.97 -0.22
N LEU A 67 26.24 5.76 0.40
CA LEU A 67 27.13 5.29 1.47
C LEU A 67 26.38 4.93 2.76
N ALA A 68 25.20 5.53 2.97
CA ALA A 68 24.27 5.21 4.04
C ALA A 68 22.82 5.32 3.52
N ASN A 69 21.85 4.86 4.32
CA ASN A 69 20.44 5.06 4.00
C ASN A 69 20.10 6.56 3.88
N PRO A 70 19.10 6.91 3.07
CA PRO A 70 18.61 8.29 2.97
C PRO A 70 18.15 8.80 4.32
N VAL A 71 18.08 10.12 4.45
CA VAL A 71 17.76 10.79 5.72
C VAL A 71 16.59 11.75 5.55
N TRP A 72 15.79 11.89 6.61
CA TRP A 72 14.73 12.89 6.69
C TRP A 72 15.31 14.25 7.05
N VAL A 73 14.96 15.27 6.26
CA VAL A 73 15.33 16.67 6.53
C VAL A 73 14.10 17.55 6.40
N ASP A 74 13.98 18.56 7.26
CA ASP A 74 12.92 19.57 7.13
C ASP A 74 13.08 20.29 5.77
N ASP A 75 11.99 20.51 5.05
CA ASP A 75 12.02 21.26 3.79
C ASP A 75 12.11 22.77 4.09
N PRO A 76 13.24 23.45 3.80
CA PRO A 76 13.36 24.89 4.06
C PRO A 76 12.39 25.74 3.22
N ASP A 77 11.96 25.21 2.08
CA ASP A 77 11.07 25.87 1.13
C ASP A 77 9.68 25.22 1.12
N PHE A 78 9.25 24.68 2.27
CA PHE A 78 7.95 24.04 2.42
C PHE A 78 6.82 25.01 2.04
N ASP A 79 6.01 24.61 1.07
CA ASP A 79 4.90 25.38 0.54
C ASP A 79 3.64 24.51 0.53
N ILE A 80 2.69 24.80 1.42
CA ILE A 80 1.45 24.02 1.49
C ILE A 80 0.62 24.11 0.20
N SER A 81 0.70 25.21 -0.53
CA SER A 81 -0.04 25.39 -1.79
C SER A 81 0.48 24.49 -2.92
N TYR A 82 1.74 24.04 -2.82
CA TYR A 82 2.27 22.98 -3.68
C TYR A 82 1.64 21.62 -3.38
N HIS A 83 1.35 21.34 -2.10
CA HIS A 83 0.83 20.04 -1.68
C HIS A 83 -0.69 19.95 -1.78
N VAL A 84 -1.41 21.02 -1.41
CA VAL A 84 -2.88 21.09 -1.45
C VAL A 84 -3.34 21.82 -2.71
N ARG A 85 -3.83 21.07 -3.69
CA ARG A 85 -4.12 21.54 -5.04
C ARG A 85 -5.62 21.54 -5.32
N ARG A 86 -6.04 22.45 -6.20
CA ARG A 86 -7.40 22.48 -6.73
C ARG A 86 -7.47 21.72 -8.06
N SER A 87 -8.55 20.97 -8.23
CA SER A 87 -8.94 20.31 -9.48
C SER A 87 -10.45 20.41 -9.63
N ALA A 88 -10.95 20.19 -10.85
CA ALA A 88 -12.38 20.19 -11.11
C ALA A 88 -12.72 19.19 -12.21
N LEU A 89 -13.94 18.66 -12.16
CA LEU A 89 -14.49 17.84 -13.23
C LEU A 89 -15.29 18.71 -14.21
N PRO A 90 -15.20 18.45 -15.52
CA PRO A 90 -16.12 19.07 -16.46
C PRO A 90 -17.54 18.55 -16.20
N ARG A 91 -18.56 19.35 -16.55
CA ARG A 91 -19.95 18.85 -16.52
C ARG A 91 -20.06 17.57 -17.39
N PRO A 92 -20.82 16.54 -16.97
CA PRO A 92 -21.74 16.54 -15.83
C PRO A 92 -21.14 16.19 -14.46
N GLY A 93 -19.84 15.93 -14.36
CA GLY A 93 -19.20 15.51 -13.10
C GLY A 93 -19.52 14.06 -12.73
N SER A 94 -19.51 13.15 -13.71
CA SER A 94 -19.83 11.74 -13.47
C SER A 94 -18.74 11.01 -12.68
N GLU A 95 -19.11 9.85 -12.13
CA GLU A 95 -18.16 8.96 -11.47
C GLU A 95 -17.02 8.54 -12.42
N ASP A 96 -17.34 8.20 -13.67
CA ASP A 96 -16.32 7.87 -14.68
C ASP A 96 -15.30 9.00 -14.88
N GLN A 97 -15.77 10.26 -14.92
CA GLN A 97 -14.88 11.42 -15.05
C GLN A 97 -13.98 11.58 -13.82
N MET A 98 -14.48 11.24 -12.63
CA MET A 98 -13.69 11.19 -11.40
C MET A 98 -12.64 10.08 -11.46
N MET A 99 -13.00 8.87 -11.87
CA MET A 99 -12.06 7.76 -11.99
C MET A 99 -10.98 8.01 -13.04
N ASP A 100 -11.33 8.66 -14.15
CA ASP A 100 -10.39 9.16 -15.15
C ASP A 100 -9.40 10.19 -14.59
N LEU A 101 -9.86 11.07 -13.68
CA LEU A 101 -8.99 12.02 -12.98
C LEU A 101 -8.06 11.29 -12.01
N VAL A 102 -8.58 10.37 -11.20
CA VAL A 102 -7.78 9.55 -10.27
C VAL A 102 -6.68 8.83 -11.05
N ALA A 103 -7.02 8.15 -12.14
CA ALA A 103 -6.05 7.46 -13.00
C ALA A 103 -4.94 8.39 -13.52
N ARG A 104 -5.28 9.62 -13.94
CA ARG A 104 -4.28 10.62 -14.38
C ARG A 104 -3.38 11.11 -13.24
N LEU A 105 -3.90 11.23 -12.02
CA LEU A 105 -3.13 11.68 -10.86
C LEU A 105 -2.21 10.57 -10.34
N THR A 106 -2.69 9.33 -10.30
CA THR A 106 -1.93 8.14 -9.90
C THR A 106 -0.81 7.80 -10.88
N ALA A 107 -0.98 8.10 -12.16
CA ALA A 107 0.08 7.94 -13.18
C ALA A 107 1.29 8.86 -12.98
N ARG A 108 1.17 9.93 -12.18
CA ARG A 108 2.23 10.93 -11.99
C ARG A 108 3.03 10.64 -10.71
N PRO A 109 4.36 10.43 -10.80
CA PRO A 109 5.20 10.28 -9.62
C PRO A 109 5.21 11.56 -8.80
N LEU A 110 5.48 11.43 -7.50
CA LEU A 110 5.70 12.55 -6.60
C LEU A 110 7.09 13.16 -6.87
N ASP A 111 7.28 14.44 -6.57
CA ASP A 111 8.59 15.09 -6.69
C ASP A 111 9.47 14.76 -5.48
N HIS A 112 10.55 14.00 -5.68
CA HIS A 112 11.46 13.58 -4.62
C HIS A 112 12.28 14.74 -4.01
N ARG A 113 12.18 15.93 -4.58
CA ARG A 113 12.79 17.15 -4.03
C ARG A 113 11.90 17.83 -2.98
N ARG A 114 10.65 17.37 -2.81
CA ARG A 114 9.65 17.91 -1.89
C ARG A 114 9.22 16.83 -0.90
N PRO A 115 8.50 17.17 0.18
CA PRO A 115 7.79 16.17 0.97
C PRO A 115 6.91 15.30 0.07
N LEU A 116 6.96 13.99 0.25
CA LEU A 116 6.42 13.02 -0.69
C LEU A 116 4.90 12.80 -0.51
N TRP A 117 4.12 13.86 -0.61
CA TRP A 117 2.66 13.79 -0.57
C TRP A 117 1.99 14.91 -1.37
N GLU A 118 0.76 14.67 -1.82
CA GLU A 118 -0.11 15.63 -2.48
C GLU A 118 -1.56 15.37 -2.04
N MET A 119 -2.38 16.42 -2.03
CA MET A 119 -3.81 16.36 -1.76
C MET A 119 -4.54 17.23 -2.78
N TYR A 120 -5.61 16.73 -3.37
CA TYR A 120 -6.39 17.43 -4.39
C TYR A 120 -7.83 17.57 -3.94
N LEU A 121 -8.33 18.81 -3.86
CA LEU A 121 -9.77 19.07 -3.81
C LEU A 121 -10.33 19.02 -5.24
N VAL A 122 -11.29 18.15 -5.49
CA VAL A 122 -11.93 17.94 -6.79
C VAL A 122 -13.37 18.43 -6.74
N GLU A 123 -13.60 19.57 -7.36
CA GLU A 123 -14.91 20.20 -7.43
C GLU A 123 -15.73 19.70 -8.63
N GLY A 124 -17.04 19.95 -8.58
CA GLY A 124 -17.94 19.71 -9.71
C GLY A 124 -18.36 18.26 -9.89
N LEU A 125 -18.25 17.42 -8.85
CA LEU A 125 -18.82 16.07 -8.83
C LEU A 125 -20.35 16.14 -8.72
N ALA A 126 -21.04 15.27 -9.45
CA ALA A 126 -22.50 15.26 -9.48
C ALA A 126 -23.13 14.97 -8.10
N GLY A 127 -24.28 15.60 -7.85
CA GLY A 127 -25.05 15.44 -6.61
C GLY A 127 -24.56 16.33 -5.46
N ASP A 128 -24.05 17.53 -5.77
CA ASP A 128 -23.49 18.48 -4.79
C ASP A 128 -22.41 17.85 -3.91
N ARG A 129 -21.56 17.04 -4.54
CA ARG A 129 -20.43 16.37 -3.90
C ARG A 129 -19.12 17.01 -4.31
N THR A 130 -18.12 16.83 -3.46
CA THR A 130 -16.71 17.12 -3.76
C THR A 130 -15.90 15.88 -3.43
N ALA A 131 -14.69 15.76 -3.96
CA ALA A 131 -13.77 14.70 -3.57
C ALA A 131 -12.43 15.25 -3.10
N VAL A 132 -11.83 14.58 -2.12
CA VAL A 132 -10.44 14.81 -1.71
C VAL A 132 -9.64 13.59 -2.12
N ILE A 133 -8.66 13.77 -3.01
CA ILE A 133 -7.75 12.70 -3.44
C ILE A 133 -6.42 12.92 -2.74
N THR A 134 -5.96 11.95 -1.95
CA THR A 134 -4.62 11.95 -1.35
C THR A 134 -3.67 11.07 -2.13
N LYS A 135 -2.40 11.48 -2.16
CA LYS A 135 -1.27 10.68 -2.64
C LYS A 135 -0.16 10.81 -1.62
N THR A 136 0.31 9.70 -1.08
CA THR A 136 1.37 9.67 -0.08
C THR A 136 2.37 8.59 -0.45
N HIS A 137 3.65 8.88 -0.41
CA HIS A 137 4.66 7.83 -0.59
C HIS A 137 4.74 6.95 0.67
N PRO A 138 4.78 5.61 0.56
CA PRO A 138 4.76 4.69 1.71
C PRO A 138 5.82 4.97 2.76
N THR A 139 6.99 5.51 2.38
CA THR A 139 8.04 5.94 3.33
C THR A 139 7.56 6.93 4.40
N LEU A 140 6.52 7.71 4.13
CA LEU A 140 5.96 8.64 5.11
C LEU A 140 5.06 7.95 6.15
N VAL A 141 4.56 6.76 5.85
CA VAL A 141 3.47 6.09 6.59
C VAL A 141 3.91 4.74 7.19
N ASP A 142 4.96 4.09 6.67
CA ASP A 142 5.31 2.70 7.02
C ASP A 142 6.27 2.55 8.22
N GLY A 143 6.58 3.65 8.92
CA GLY A 143 7.35 3.62 10.17
C GLY A 143 6.46 3.63 11.40
N LEU A 144 6.46 2.54 12.18
CA LEU A 144 6.03 2.43 13.60
C LEU A 144 4.98 3.47 14.06
N GLY A 145 3.79 3.47 13.44
CA GLY A 145 2.64 4.26 13.90
C GLY A 145 2.41 5.61 13.22
N ALA A 146 3.01 5.88 12.05
CA ALA A 146 2.71 7.08 11.27
C ALA A 146 1.28 7.06 10.69
N ILE A 147 0.53 8.13 10.93
CA ILE A 147 -0.85 8.33 10.46
C ILE A 147 -0.80 8.99 9.07
N ASP A 148 -1.64 8.52 8.14
CA ASP A 148 -1.75 9.16 6.83
C ASP A 148 -2.44 10.54 6.93
N ILE A 149 -1.98 11.55 6.19
CA ILE A 149 -2.56 12.91 6.24
C ILE A 149 -4.06 12.91 5.91
N GLY A 150 -4.52 12.01 5.05
CA GLY A 150 -5.93 11.83 4.74
C GLY A 150 -6.77 11.39 5.94
N GLN A 151 -6.18 10.71 6.93
CA GLN A 151 -6.86 10.35 8.17
C GLN A 151 -6.88 11.52 9.17
N VAL A 152 -5.84 12.37 9.17
CA VAL A 152 -5.71 13.48 10.14
C VAL A 152 -6.71 14.61 9.87
N ILE A 153 -7.12 14.77 8.61
CA ILE A 153 -8.13 15.77 8.20
C ILE A 153 -9.57 15.33 8.48
N LEU A 154 -9.77 14.08 8.91
CA LEU A 154 -11.09 13.52 9.19
C LEU A 154 -11.42 13.62 10.69
N ASP A 155 -12.61 14.13 10.97
CA ASP A 155 -13.16 14.32 12.31
C ASP A 155 -14.39 13.43 12.54
N LEU A 156 -14.67 13.09 13.81
CA LEU A 156 -15.85 12.29 14.21
C LEU A 156 -17.15 13.12 14.27
N SER A 157 -17.06 14.44 14.18
CA SER A 157 -18.17 15.38 14.29
C SER A 157 -18.10 16.42 13.17
N PRO A 158 -19.24 16.91 12.66
CA PRO A 158 -19.26 18.00 11.68
C PRO A 158 -18.65 19.31 12.21
N ASP A 159 -18.70 19.55 13.52
CA ASP A 159 -18.10 20.75 14.13
C ASP A 159 -16.56 20.68 14.17
N GLY A 160 -15.99 19.52 13.78
CA GLY A 160 -14.56 19.25 13.81
C GLY A 160 -14.03 18.97 15.22
N ALA A 161 -12.75 18.60 15.30
CA ALA A 161 -12.02 18.64 16.57
C ALA A 161 -11.57 20.07 16.87
N GLU A 162 -11.60 20.44 18.15
CA GLU A 162 -11.10 21.74 18.62
C GLU A 162 -9.62 21.87 18.22
N ALA A 163 -9.31 22.86 17.38
CA ALA A 163 -7.94 23.10 16.96
C ALA A 163 -7.10 23.45 18.22
N PRO A 164 -5.85 22.94 18.33
CA PRO A 164 -4.96 23.39 19.39
C PRO A 164 -4.88 24.92 19.40
N ALA A 165 -5.10 25.54 20.56
CA ALA A 165 -5.25 26.99 20.72
C ALA A 165 -4.07 27.81 20.16
N GLU A 166 -2.88 27.19 20.08
CA GLU A 166 -1.71 27.75 19.40
C GLU A 166 -0.96 26.62 18.67
N ALA A 167 -0.87 26.71 17.35
CA ALA A 167 0.07 25.89 16.60
C ALA A 167 1.50 26.43 16.87
N PRO A 168 2.47 25.60 17.28
CA PRO A 168 3.82 26.06 17.48
C PRO A 168 4.39 26.65 16.18
N ASP A 169 5.08 27.80 16.27
CA ASP A 169 5.76 28.44 15.15
C ASP A 169 6.80 27.47 14.56
N TRP A 170 6.43 26.78 13.48
CA TRP A 170 7.29 25.80 12.85
C TRP A 170 8.34 26.52 12.02
N ARG A 171 9.61 26.25 12.34
CA ARG A 171 10.75 26.73 11.55
C ARG A 171 11.59 25.55 11.08
N PRO A 172 11.89 25.45 9.78
CA PRO A 172 12.66 24.35 9.26
C PRO A 172 14.08 24.38 9.85
N ARG A 173 14.56 23.24 10.35
CA ARG A 173 15.97 23.10 10.72
C ARG A 173 16.80 23.12 9.43
N ARG A 174 17.99 23.74 9.50
CA ARG A 174 18.90 23.75 8.35
C ARG A 174 19.29 22.31 7.98
N PRO A 175 19.19 21.92 6.70
CA PRO A 175 19.60 20.59 6.30
C PRO A 175 21.12 20.43 6.51
N PRO A 176 21.58 19.22 6.87
CA PRO A 176 23.01 18.91 6.94
C PRO A 176 23.65 19.07 5.56
N GLY A 177 24.90 19.54 5.52
CA GLY A 177 25.67 19.60 4.28
C GLY A 177 26.04 18.20 3.79
N SER A 178 26.17 18.01 2.47
CA SER A 178 26.47 16.70 1.87
C SER A 178 27.77 16.08 2.40
N VAL A 179 28.79 16.90 2.68
CA VAL A 179 30.06 16.45 3.29
C VAL A 179 29.86 15.99 4.74
N ALA A 180 29.01 16.67 5.50
CA ALA A 180 28.69 16.27 6.87
C ALA A 180 27.93 14.94 6.90
N LEU A 181 27.01 14.70 5.97
CA LEU A 181 26.32 13.40 5.87
C LEU A 181 27.26 12.25 5.55
N VAL A 182 28.23 12.47 4.66
CA VAL A 182 29.27 11.48 4.34
C VAL A 182 30.16 11.24 5.56
N TRP A 183 30.56 12.30 6.26
CA TRP A 183 31.37 12.16 7.46
C TRP A 183 30.63 11.45 8.59
N GLU A 184 29.37 11.78 8.85
CA GLU A 184 28.52 11.06 9.81
C GLU A 184 28.36 9.59 9.42
N ALA A 185 28.22 9.27 8.13
CA ALA A 185 28.14 7.87 7.68
C ALA A 185 29.46 7.10 7.92
N VAL A 186 30.60 7.76 7.70
CA VAL A 186 31.93 7.20 7.98
C VAL A 186 32.17 7.09 9.49
N GLU A 187 31.75 8.07 10.27
CA GLU A 187 31.87 8.11 11.72
C GLU A 187 30.98 7.07 12.41
N ASP A 188 29.73 6.87 11.96
CA ASP A 188 28.86 5.77 12.41
C ASP A 188 29.52 4.40 12.18
N TYR A 189 30.29 4.26 11.09
CA TYR A 189 31.05 3.05 10.77
C TYR A 189 32.28 2.88 11.69
N LEU A 190 32.91 3.99 12.10
CA LEU A 190 34.10 4.01 12.95
C LEU A 190 33.80 3.94 14.46
N GLN A 191 32.68 4.53 14.91
CA GLN A 191 32.24 4.60 16.32
C GLN A 191 31.43 3.38 16.77
N ARG A 192 31.11 2.44 15.87
CA ARG A 192 30.63 1.09 16.20
C ARG A 192 31.72 0.01 16.01
N PRO A 193 32.91 0.13 16.64
CA PRO A 193 33.96 -0.88 16.48
C PRO A 193 33.57 -2.22 17.13
N SER A 194 32.65 -2.26 18.10
CA SER A 194 32.10 -3.52 18.61
C SER A 194 31.31 -4.28 17.55
N ALA A 195 30.58 -3.62 16.65
CA ALA A 195 29.91 -4.29 15.53
C ALA A 195 30.91 -4.81 14.47
N VAL A 196 32.19 -4.43 14.51
CA VAL A 196 33.24 -4.94 13.61
C VAL A 196 34.13 -5.97 14.32
N VAL A 197 34.43 -5.77 15.60
CA VAL A 197 35.27 -6.65 16.44
C VAL A 197 34.49 -7.84 17.00
N GLU A 198 33.22 -7.65 17.37
CA GLU A 198 32.29 -8.73 17.71
C GLU A 198 31.91 -9.50 16.45
N THR A 199 31.82 -8.85 15.28
CA THR A 199 31.68 -9.55 13.99
C THR A 199 32.94 -10.30 13.59
N ALA A 200 34.14 -9.85 13.96
CA ALA A 200 35.40 -10.57 13.71
C ALA A 200 35.64 -11.73 14.72
N ARG A 201 35.30 -11.55 16.00
CA ARG A 201 35.38 -12.61 17.03
C ARG A 201 34.27 -13.65 16.87
N THR A 202 33.07 -13.19 16.52
CA THR A 202 31.97 -14.06 16.12
C THR A 202 32.37 -14.73 14.81
N ALA A 203 32.85 -14.07 13.76
CA ALA A 203 33.34 -14.75 12.54
C ALA A 203 34.39 -15.86 12.80
N ALA A 204 35.32 -15.70 13.75
CA ALA A 204 36.29 -16.76 14.06
C ALA A 204 35.67 -17.95 14.85
N GLY A 205 34.76 -17.71 15.79
CA GLY A 205 34.05 -18.76 16.54
C GLY A 205 32.87 -19.39 15.76
N ASP A 206 32.25 -18.59 14.91
CA ASP A 206 31.14 -18.92 14.05
C ASP A 206 31.58 -19.59 12.76
N VAL A 207 32.81 -19.47 12.23
CA VAL A 207 33.14 -20.25 11.02
C VAL A 207 32.85 -21.77 11.16
N ARG A 208 32.84 -22.32 12.38
CA ARG A 208 32.30 -23.67 12.65
C ARG A 208 30.78 -23.72 12.88
N ALA A 209 30.20 -22.83 13.68
CA ALA A 209 28.76 -22.84 13.99
C ALA A 209 27.89 -22.27 12.85
N THR A 210 28.40 -21.27 12.15
CA THR A 210 27.98 -20.63 10.91
C THR A 210 28.35 -21.44 9.67
N ALA A 211 29.31 -22.37 9.65
CA ALA A 211 29.33 -23.40 8.59
C ALA A 211 28.15 -24.37 8.73
N ALA A 212 27.79 -24.77 9.96
CA ALA A 212 26.62 -25.61 10.21
C ALA A 212 25.29 -24.84 10.01
N ARG A 213 25.24 -23.56 10.42
CA ARG A 213 24.11 -22.65 10.16
C ARG A 213 24.02 -22.20 8.72
N TRP A 214 25.11 -22.00 7.98
CA TRP A 214 25.07 -21.72 6.53
C TRP A 214 24.78 -22.99 5.75
N ALA A 215 25.15 -24.19 6.19
CA ALA A 215 24.60 -25.41 5.59
C ALA A 215 23.06 -25.48 5.76
N GLY A 216 22.54 -25.04 6.92
CA GLY A 216 21.10 -24.96 7.18
C GLY A 216 20.37 -23.76 6.55
N VAL A 217 21.00 -22.58 6.47
CA VAL A 217 20.46 -21.30 5.97
C VAL A 217 20.72 -21.15 4.48
N ALA A 218 21.87 -21.56 3.94
CA ALA A 218 22.01 -21.77 2.50
C ALA A 218 21.12 -22.93 2.07
N GLY A 219 20.94 -23.98 2.88
CA GLY A 219 19.91 -25.00 2.64
C GLY A 219 18.50 -24.42 2.64
N GLY A 220 18.17 -23.51 3.55
CA GLY A 220 16.86 -22.87 3.67
C GLY A 220 16.59 -21.76 2.66
N VAL A 221 17.60 -20.97 2.28
CA VAL A 221 17.56 -19.91 1.25
C VAL A 221 17.68 -20.52 -0.14
N LEU A 222 18.50 -21.55 -0.35
CA LEU A 222 18.48 -22.35 -1.57
C LEU A 222 17.20 -23.18 -1.64
N ALA A 223 16.63 -23.68 -0.54
CA ALA A 223 15.33 -24.35 -0.59
C ALA A 223 14.18 -23.35 -0.76
N ALA A 224 14.26 -22.15 -0.20
CA ALA A 224 13.29 -21.08 -0.44
C ALA A 224 13.40 -20.63 -1.89
N ALA A 225 14.57 -20.16 -2.34
CA ALA A 225 14.85 -19.78 -3.72
C ALA A 225 14.62 -20.93 -4.71
N ALA A 226 14.92 -22.19 -4.36
CA ALA A 226 14.52 -23.34 -5.17
C ALA A 226 13.01 -23.52 -5.13
N ARG A 227 12.31 -23.44 -3.99
CA ARG A 227 10.83 -23.51 -3.96
C ARG A 227 10.18 -22.39 -4.78
N THR A 228 10.73 -21.18 -4.75
CA THR A 228 10.27 -20.03 -5.56
C THR A 228 10.67 -20.15 -7.03
N ALA A 229 11.82 -20.76 -7.34
CA ALA A 229 12.22 -21.12 -8.71
C ALA A 229 11.48 -22.35 -9.24
N ILE A 230 10.98 -23.23 -8.36
CA ILE A 230 10.27 -24.48 -8.68
C ILE A 230 8.76 -24.22 -8.84
N ARG A 231 8.20 -23.16 -8.25
CA ARG A 231 6.78 -22.77 -8.42
C ARG A 231 6.61 -21.27 -8.68
N PRO A 232 6.97 -20.78 -9.88
CA PRO A 232 6.61 -19.43 -10.29
C PRO A 232 5.09 -19.23 -10.19
N ALA A 233 4.66 -17.98 -10.03
CA ALA A 233 3.27 -17.61 -10.19
C ALA A 233 2.74 -18.14 -11.54
N PRO A 234 1.48 -18.62 -11.59
CA PRO A 234 0.88 -19.07 -12.85
C PRO A 234 0.95 -17.97 -13.91
N VAL A 235 1.13 -18.34 -15.17
CA VAL A 235 1.03 -17.38 -16.28
C VAL A 235 -0.39 -16.82 -16.29
N SER A 236 -0.50 -15.49 -16.30
CA SER A 236 -1.78 -14.79 -16.23
C SER A 236 -1.70 -13.50 -17.07
N PRO A 237 -2.81 -13.05 -17.69
CA PRO A 237 -2.89 -11.72 -18.29
C PRO A 237 -2.57 -10.57 -17.33
N LEU A 238 -2.64 -10.83 -16.02
CA LEU A 238 -2.25 -9.88 -14.97
C LEU A 238 -0.74 -9.60 -14.95
N ASN A 239 0.11 -10.45 -15.56
CA ASN A 239 1.56 -10.26 -15.62
C ASN A 239 2.03 -9.84 -17.01
N ALA A 240 1.67 -8.63 -17.42
CA ALA A 240 2.21 -8.00 -18.62
C ALA A 240 3.29 -6.97 -18.26
N PRO A 241 4.19 -6.58 -19.20
CA PRO A 241 4.86 -5.28 -19.10
C PRO A 241 3.80 -4.18 -18.94
N ILE A 242 3.98 -3.29 -17.97
CA ILE A 242 3.07 -2.19 -17.66
C ILE A 242 3.74 -0.87 -17.98
N GLY A 243 2.96 0.12 -18.41
CA GLY A 243 3.42 1.47 -18.68
C GLY A 243 3.13 2.42 -17.51
N ARG A 244 3.30 3.73 -17.73
CA ARG A 244 3.01 4.79 -16.73
C ARG A 244 1.52 5.07 -16.56
N GLN A 245 0.72 4.81 -17.59
CA GLN A 245 -0.68 5.18 -17.63
C GLN A 245 -1.51 4.22 -16.78
N ARG A 246 -2.56 4.75 -16.15
CA ARG A 246 -3.47 3.96 -15.31
C ARG A 246 -4.89 3.99 -15.85
N ARG A 247 -5.65 2.99 -15.44
CA ARG A 247 -7.11 3.01 -15.32
C ARG A 247 -7.44 2.77 -13.86
N PHE A 248 -8.54 3.37 -13.41
CA PHE A 248 -9.03 3.17 -12.07
C PHE A 248 -10.52 2.84 -12.17
N ALA A 249 -10.95 1.80 -11.46
CA ALA A 249 -12.36 1.43 -11.34
C ALA A 249 -12.67 1.17 -9.86
N VAL A 250 -13.96 1.23 -9.53
CA VAL A 250 -14.43 1.08 -8.15
C VAL A 250 -15.60 0.13 -8.07
N ALA A 251 -15.72 -0.58 -6.96
CA ALA A 251 -16.87 -1.43 -6.66
C ALA A 251 -17.31 -1.21 -5.21
N ARG A 252 -18.58 -1.52 -4.93
CA ARG A 252 -19.20 -1.36 -3.61
C ARG A 252 -19.91 -2.63 -3.20
N ALA A 253 -19.87 -2.92 -1.90
CA ALA A 253 -20.57 -4.06 -1.33
C ALA A 253 -21.09 -3.75 0.07
N SER A 254 -22.23 -4.33 0.47
CA SER A 254 -22.72 -4.24 1.84
C SER A 254 -21.77 -5.00 2.78
N LEU A 255 -21.30 -4.35 3.85
CA LEU A 255 -20.50 -5.03 4.86
C LEU A 255 -21.32 -6.08 5.61
N ASP A 256 -22.62 -5.84 5.77
CA ASP A 256 -23.51 -6.79 6.44
C ASP A 256 -23.76 -8.04 5.61
N ASP A 257 -23.79 -7.92 4.28
CA ASP A 257 -23.84 -9.04 3.35
C ASP A 257 -22.57 -9.90 3.48
N VAL A 258 -21.40 -9.26 3.49
CA VAL A 258 -20.11 -9.95 3.71
C VAL A 258 -20.09 -10.67 5.07
N LYS A 259 -20.62 -10.03 6.13
CA LYS A 259 -20.74 -10.66 7.46
C LYS A 259 -21.76 -11.80 7.46
N ALA A 260 -22.84 -11.72 6.70
CA ALA A 260 -23.85 -12.78 6.57
C ALA A 260 -23.23 -14.03 5.94
N VAL A 261 -22.49 -13.87 4.84
CA VAL A 261 -21.72 -14.95 4.19
C VAL A 261 -20.73 -15.58 5.17
N ARG A 262 -19.96 -14.74 5.88
CA ARG A 262 -19.02 -15.21 6.93
C ARG A 262 -19.74 -16.03 8.01
N LYS A 263 -20.93 -15.58 8.45
CA LYS A 263 -21.71 -16.26 9.49
C LYS A 263 -22.23 -17.62 9.00
N ALA A 264 -22.66 -17.71 7.75
CA ALA A 264 -23.21 -18.94 7.16
C ALA A 264 -22.14 -19.99 6.82
N HIS A 265 -20.94 -19.56 6.40
CA HIS A 265 -19.93 -20.45 5.84
C HIS A 265 -18.60 -20.51 6.63
N GLY A 266 -18.45 -19.67 7.65
CA GLY A 266 -17.22 -19.56 8.44
C GLY A 266 -16.14 -18.69 7.78
N GLY A 267 -14.93 -18.75 8.34
CA GLY A 267 -13.82 -17.89 7.92
C GLY A 267 -13.88 -16.48 8.51
N THR A 268 -13.00 -15.61 8.02
CA THR A 268 -12.91 -14.19 8.38
C THR A 268 -13.55 -13.31 7.31
N VAL A 269 -13.77 -12.03 7.63
CA VAL A 269 -14.22 -11.04 6.62
C VAL A 269 -13.24 -10.96 5.45
N ASN A 270 -11.93 -11.03 5.74
CA ASN A 270 -10.90 -11.03 4.72
C ASN A 270 -10.98 -12.27 3.80
N ASP A 271 -11.29 -13.45 4.35
CA ASP A 271 -11.45 -14.68 3.55
C ASP A 271 -12.64 -14.57 2.58
N VAL A 272 -13.75 -13.97 3.03
CA VAL A 272 -14.91 -13.71 2.17
C VAL A 272 -14.56 -12.73 1.06
N LEU A 273 -13.91 -11.60 1.38
CA LEU A 273 -13.49 -10.62 0.37
C LEU A 273 -12.48 -11.20 -0.65
N LEU A 274 -11.51 -12.01 -0.21
CA LEU A 274 -10.62 -12.73 -1.11
C LEU A 274 -11.39 -13.74 -1.98
N THR A 275 -12.45 -14.35 -1.45
CA THR A 275 -13.33 -15.26 -2.22
C THR A 275 -14.09 -14.52 -3.30
N VAL A 276 -14.61 -13.33 -2.98
CA VAL A 276 -15.26 -12.41 -3.94
C VAL A 276 -14.30 -12.04 -5.06
N VAL A 277 -13.09 -11.55 -4.71
CA VAL A 277 -12.06 -11.21 -5.70
C VAL A 277 -11.71 -12.43 -6.56
N THR A 278 -11.62 -13.62 -5.97
CA THR A 278 -11.32 -14.86 -6.71
C THR A 278 -12.43 -15.25 -7.69
N GLY A 279 -13.70 -15.05 -7.34
CA GLY A 279 -14.83 -15.29 -8.23
C GLY A 279 -14.90 -14.28 -9.37
N ALA A 280 -14.73 -13.00 -9.06
CA ALA A 280 -14.66 -11.96 -10.06
C ALA A 280 -13.50 -12.18 -11.06
N LEU A 281 -12.31 -12.55 -10.56
CA LEU A 281 -11.17 -12.91 -11.41
C LEU A 281 -11.44 -14.14 -12.27
N ARG A 282 -12.17 -15.14 -11.77
CA ARG A 282 -12.58 -16.31 -12.54
C ARG A 282 -13.43 -15.89 -13.74
N GLU A 283 -14.50 -15.13 -13.49
CA GLU A 283 -15.42 -14.71 -14.54
C GLU A 283 -14.75 -13.73 -15.52
N TRP A 284 -13.86 -12.87 -15.03
CA TRP A 284 -13.05 -11.99 -15.88
C TRP A 284 -12.12 -12.78 -16.81
N LEU A 285 -11.40 -13.79 -16.30
CA LEU A 285 -10.57 -14.69 -17.12
C LEU A 285 -11.42 -15.41 -18.19
N LEU A 286 -12.60 -15.93 -17.81
CA LEU A 286 -13.52 -16.57 -18.74
C LEU A 286 -14.02 -15.59 -19.81
N SER A 287 -14.34 -14.34 -19.44
CA SER A 287 -14.79 -13.30 -20.38
C SER A 287 -13.73 -12.95 -21.43
N ARG A 288 -12.44 -13.12 -21.10
CA ARG A 288 -11.30 -12.95 -22.00
C ARG A 288 -10.96 -14.20 -22.83
N GLY A 289 -11.71 -15.28 -22.65
CA GLY A 289 -11.44 -16.57 -23.30
C GLY A 289 -10.21 -17.30 -22.76
N GLU A 290 -9.73 -16.94 -21.57
CA GLU A 290 -8.62 -17.65 -20.91
C GLU A 290 -9.08 -19.02 -20.39
N PRO A 291 -8.25 -20.07 -20.51
CA PRO A 291 -8.61 -21.40 -20.05
C PRO A 291 -8.63 -21.48 -18.51
N VAL A 292 -9.84 -21.62 -17.94
CA VAL A 292 -10.03 -21.84 -16.50
C VAL A 292 -10.40 -23.30 -16.24
N VAL A 293 -9.43 -24.08 -15.75
CA VAL A 293 -9.59 -25.49 -15.33
C VAL A 293 -9.48 -25.61 -13.82
N GLY A 294 -9.81 -26.76 -13.24
CA GLY A 294 -9.85 -26.95 -11.78
C GLY A 294 -8.52 -26.67 -11.04
N SER A 295 -7.39 -26.69 -11.74
CA SER A 295 -6.06 -26.35 -11.21
C SER A 295 -5.65 -24.89 -11.45
N THR A 296 -6.42 -24.10 -12.19
CA THR A 296 -6.11 -22.69 -12.47
C THR A 296 -6.16 -21.90 -11.17
N SER A 297 -5.11 -21.12 -10.91
CA SER A 297 -5.00 -20.26 -9.73
C SER A 297 -4.38 -18.92 -10.12
N VAL A 298 -4.61 -17.92 -9.29
CA VAL A 298 -3.98 -16.60 -9.35
C VAL A 298 -3.33 -16.34 -8.01
N ARG A 299 -2.03 -16.10 -7.97
CA ARG A 299 -1.28 -15.83 -6.74
C ARG A 299 -1.36 -14.35 -6.37
N ALA A 300 -1.97 -14.05 -5.23
CA ALA A 300 -2.06 -12.71 -4.67
C ALA A 300 -1.00 -12.47 -3.59
N LEU A 301 -0.42 -11.28 -3.57
CA LEU A 301 0.29 -10.74 -2.40
C LEU A 301 -0.73 -10.04 -1.50
N VAL A 302 -0.88 -10.53 -0.27
CA VAL A 302 -1.85 -10.05 0.71
C VAL A 302 -1.11 -9.59 1.97
N PRO A 303 -0.99 -8.28 2.22
CA PRO A 303 -0.52 -7.76 3.50
C PRO A 303 -1.52 -8.11 4.61
N VAL A 304 -1.02 -8.64 5.72
CA VAL A 304 -1.80 -8.91 6.94
C VAL A 304 -1.10 -8.30 8.15
N SER A 305 -1.87 -7.65 9.02
CA SER A 305 -1.36 -7.20 10.31
C SER A 305 -1.16 -8.41 11.22
N VAL A 306 0.06 -8.61 11.72
CA VAL A 306 0.38 -9.64 12.70
C VAL A 306 0.50 -8.94 14.06
N ARG A 307 -0.44 -9.21 14.97
CA ARG A 307 -0.29 -8.83 16.38
C ARG A 307 0.54 -9.90 17.08
N GLY A 308 1.74 -9.55 17.55
CA GLY A 308 2.49 -10.38 18.49
C GLY A 308 1.87 -10.32 19.88
N GLU A 309 1.97 -11.40 20.66
CA GLU A 309 1.35 -11.51 21.99
C GLU A 309 1.98 -10.59 23.06
N ASP A 310 3.15 -9.98 22.79
CA ASP A 310 3.90 -9.15 23.76
C ASP A 310 4.24 -7.72 23.30
N ASP A 311 3.76 -7.25 22.13
CA ASP A 311 4.08 -5.89 21.62
C ASP A 311 2.97 -4.88 21.98
N GLU A 312 3.13 -4.21 23.12
CA GLU A 312 2.49 -2.91 23.35
C GLU A 312 3.16 -1.88 22.42
N ALA A 313 2.47 -1.58 21.31
CA ALA A 313 2.80 -0.60 20.28
C ALA A 313 3.80 -1.03 19.17
N GLY A 314 3.36 -1.94 18.31
CA GLY A 314 3.96 -2.14 16.98
C GLY A 314 3.01 -2.84 16.01
N ASN A 315 2.52 -2.13 14.99
CA ASN A 315 1.68 -2.74 13.94
C ASN A 315 2.59 -3.42 12.91
N GLN A 316 3.03 -4.65 13.16
CA GLN A 316 3.89 -5.37 12.22
C GLN A 316 3.06 -5.87 11.03
N VAL A 317 3.33 -5.36 9.83
CA VAL A 317 2.69 -5.82 8.58
C VAL A 317 3.54 -6.95 8.00
N SER A 318 2.96 -8.15 7.91
CA SER A 318 3.56 -9.26 7.19
C SER A 318 2.87 -9.43 5.84
N SER A 319 3.63 -9.74 4.78
CA SER A 319 3.03 -10.08 3.49
C SER A 319 2.87 -11.59 3.32
N LEU A 320 1.74 -12.04 2.80
CA LEU A 320 1.45 -13.45 2.51
C LEU A 320 1.26 -13.65 1.02
N LEU A 321 1.79 -14.75 0.48
CA LEU A 321 1.47 -15.21 -0.86
C LEU A 321 0.35 -16.23 -0.79
N VAL A 322 -0.79 -15.91 -1.41
CA VAL A 322 -2.02 -16.71 -1.36
C VAL A 322 -2.39 -17.13 -2.77
N ASP A 323 -2.49 -18.44 -3.01
CA ASP A 323 -2.99 -18.98 -4.29
C ASP A 323 -4.54 -18.92 -4.27
N LEU A 324 -5.10 -17.99 -5.04
CA LEU A 324 -6.54 -17.82 -5.25
C LEU A 324 -7.05 -18.88 -6.24
N PRO A 325 -7.92 -19.82 -5.84
CA PRO A 325 -8.32 -20.94 -6.68
C PRO A 325 -9.43 -20.54 -7.66
N VAL A 326 -9.10 -19.70 -8.65
CA VAL A 326 -10.05 -19.25 -9.70
C VAL A 326 -10.63 -20.42 -10.51
N GLY A 327 -9.93 -21.56 -10.55
CA GLY A 327 -10.37 -22.81 -11.15
C GLY A 327 -11.58 -23.47 -10.47
N GLU A 328 -11.87 -23.13 -9.22
CA GLU A 328 -12.98 -23.69 -8.45
C GLU A 328 -14.29 -22.95 -8.75
N PRO A 329 -15.29 -23.58 -9.42
CA PRO A 329 -16.56 -22.95 -9.75
C PRO A 329 -17.46 -22.77 -8.52
N ASN A 330 -17.35 -23.64 -7.50
CA ASN A 330 -18.24 -23.57 -6.35
C ASN A 330 -17.75 -22.52 -5.33
N PRO A 331 -18.52 -21.45 -5.07
CA PRO A 331 -18.08 -20.34 -4.23
C PRO A 331 -17.86 -20.76 -2.77
N ARG A 332 -18.63 -21.74 -2.26
CA ARG A 332 -18.47 -22.28 -0.90
C ARG A 332 -17.18 -23.09 -0.76
N VAL A 333 -16.85 -23.90 -1.77
CA VAL A 333 -15.60 -24.66 -1.81
C VAL A 333 -14.41 -23.71 -1.93
N ARG A 334 -14.53 -22.66 -2.74
CA ARG A 334 -13.53 -21.60 -2.89
C ARG A 334 -13.25 -20.90 -1.56
N LEU A 335 -14.29 -20.48 -0.85
CA LEU A 335 -14.17 -19.87 0.49
C LEU A 335 -13.49 -20.82 1.49
N ALA A 336 -13.88 -22.10 1.50
CA ALA A 336 -13.27 -23.08 2.38
C ALA A 336 -11.76 -23.26 2.10
N ARG A 337 -11.37 -23.30 0.82
CA ARG A 337 -9.96 -23.41 0.41
C ARG A 337 -9.15 -22.17 0.80
N ILE A 338 -9.69 -20.98 0.56
CA ILE A 338 -9.03 -19.71 0.93
C ILE A 338 -8.89 -19.61 2.45
N SER A 339 -9.97 -19.86 3.20
CA SER A 339 -9.96 -19.84 4.68
C SER A 339 -8.99 -20.86 5.26
N TYR A 340 -8.83 -22.03 4.62
CA TYR A 340 -7.83 -23.01 5.03
C TYR A 340 -6.41 -22.53 4.73
N ALA A 341 -6.16 -21.99 3.54
CA ALA A 341 -4.86 -21.45 3.15
C ALA A 341 -4.42 -20.29 4.07
N MET A 342 -5.33 -19.34 4.34
CA MET A 342 -5.05 -18.21 5.23
C MET A 342 -4.72 -18.63 6.65
N ARG A 343 -5.49 -19.57 7.25
CA ARG A 343 -5.17 -20.14 8.57
C ARG A 343 -3.81 -20.82 8.61
N GLY A 344 -3.46 -21.55 7.54
CA GLY A 344 -2.16 -22.21 7.43
C GLY A 344 -0.99 -21.22 7.31
N LEU A 345 -1.23 -20.01 6.81
CA LEU A 345 -0.22 -18.97 6.65
C LEU A 345 -0.06 -18.11 7.91
N THR A 346 -1.16 -17.81 8.61
CA THR A 346 -1.12 -17.06 9.88
C THR A 346 -0.70 -17.92 11.07
N GLY A 347 -1.07 -19.22 11.10
CA GLY A 347 -0.81 -20.11 12.23
C GLY A 347 0.57 -20.80 12.24
N ASN A 348 1.32 -20.80 11.14
CA ASN A 348 2.58 -21.56 11.02
C ASN A 348 3.85 -20.68 11.00
N GLY A 349 3.76 -19.38 11.26
CA GLY A 349 4.92 -18.48 11.14
C GLY A 349 5.55 -18.46 9.74
N LYS A 350 4.84 -18.97 8.72
CA LYS A 350 5.22 -18.93 7.30
C LYS A 350 4.75 -17.63 6.66
N SER A 351 4.88 -16.54 7.40
CA SER A 351 4.93 -15.21 6.85
C SER A 351 6.05 -15.17 5.82
N VAL A 352 5.81 -14.62 4.63
CA VAL A 352 6.91 -13.97 3.91
C VAL A 352 7.16 -12.72 4.75
N GLY A 353 7.97 -12.90 5.80
CA GLY A 353 8.22 -11.84 6.76
C GLY A 353 8.75 -10.63 6.01
N ALA A 354 8.49 -9.45 6.56
CA ALA A 354 9.35 -8.30 6.33
C ALA A 354 10.81 -8.78 6.36
N ASP A 355 11.18 -9.69 7.27
CA ASP A 355 12.46 -10.42 7.34
C ASP A 355 12.96 -11.12 6.07
N THR A 356 12.13 -11.58 5.13
CA THR A 356 12.60 -12.19 3.87
C THR A 356 12.93 -11.14 2.81
N LEU A 357 12.18 -10.03 2.79
CA LEU A 357 12.49 -8.84 2.00
C LEU A 357 13.64 -8.04 2.65
N SER A 358 13.68 -8.05 3.98
CA SER A 358 14.68 -7.44 4.85
C SER A 358 15.95 -8.28 4.98
N ALA A 359 15.91 -9.60 4.77
CA ALA A 359 17.11 -10.45 4.67
C ALA A 359 17.80 -10.26 3.32
N LEU A 360 17.03 -9.95 2.27
CA LEU A 360 17.59 -9.39 1.03
C LEU A 360 18.12 -7.96 1.24
N SER A 361 17.56 -7.23 2.23
CA SER A 361 17.94 -5.87 2.61
C SER A 361 18.84 -5.75 3.87
N GLY A 362 19.43 -6.83 4.39
CA GLY A 362 19.89 -6.85 5.79
C GLY A 362 21.38 -7.10 5.99
N PHE A 363 22.14 -7.35 4.93
CA PHE A 363 23.56 -7.71 5.01
C PHE A 363 24.43 -7.02 3.96
N ALA A 364 23.96 -5.92 3.36
CA ALA A 364 24.63 -5.28 2.24
C ALA A 364 24.79 -3.76 2.51
N PRO A 365 25.89 -3.11 2.14
CA PRO A 365 25.92 -1.65 2.09
C PRO A 365 24.75 -1.11 1.24
N PRO A 366 24.18 0.08 1.51
CA PRO A 366 23.01 0.60 0.78
C PRO A 366 23.18 0.65 -0.75
N THR A 367 24.43 0.74 -1.24
CA THR A 367 24.79 0.54 -2.65
C THR A 367 24.39 -0.84 -3.20
N LEU A 368 24.58 -1.90 -2.42
CA LEU A 368 24.14 -3.26 -2.75
C LEU A 368 22.62 -3.43 -2.60
N HIS A 369 21.96 -2.68 -1.72
CA HIS A 369 20.49 -2.65 -1.64
C HIS A 369 19.84 -2.00 -2.85
N ALA A 370 20.38 -0.88 -3.35
CA ALA A 370 19.89 -0.25 -4.58
C ALA A 370 20.09 -1.15 -5.81
N LEU A 371 21.21 -1.89 -5.88
CA LEU A 371 21.45 -2.89 -6.94
C LEU A 371 20.55 -4.13 -6.80
N GLY A 372 20.37 -4.62 -5.57
CA GLY A 372 19.52 -5.76 -5.23
C GLY A 372 18.04 -5.50 -5.47
N ALA A 373 17.53 -4.31 -5.14
CA ALA A 373 16.16 -3.89 -5.40
C ALA A 373 15.85 -3.86 -6.91
N ARG A 374 16.78 -3.36 -7.74
CA ARG A 374 16.65 -3.41 -9.20
C ARG A 374 16.61 -4.85 -9.72
N ALA A 375 17.46 -5.74 -9.22
CA ALA A 375 17.46 -7.15 -9.59
C ALA A 375 16.19 -7.89 -9.10
N ALA A 376 15.71 -7.60 -7.89
CA ALA A 376 14.50 -8.17 -7.30
C ALA A 376 13.22 -7.67 -7.99
N SER A 377 13.21 -6.46 -8.54
CA SER A 377 12.06 -5.91 -9.29
C SER A 377 11.70 -6.78 -10.50
N GLY A 378 12.67 -7.42 -11.16
CA GLY A 378 12.44 -8.39 -12.23
C GLY A 378 11.94 -9.76 -11.75
N LEU A 379 12.19 -10.10 -10.48
CA LEU A 379 11.73 -11.34 -9.87
C LEU A 379 10.27 -11.25 -9.41
N SER A 380 9.77 -10.06 -9.06
CA SER A 380 8.39 -9.82 -8.59
C SER A 380 7.31 -10.42 -9.50
N ARG A 381 7.46 -10.30 -10.83
CA ARG A 381 6.57 -10.91 -11.85
C ARG A 381 6.44 -12.42 -11.73
N ARG A 382 7.47 -13.09 -11.20
CA ARG A 382 7.49 -14.55 -11.01
C ARG A 382 6.96 -14.97 -9.65
N LEU A 383 6.78 -14.02 -8.72
CA LEU A 383 6.39 -14.31 -7.35
C LEU A 383 4.88 -14.23 -7.14
N PHE A 384 4.19 -13.28 -7.78
CA PHE A 384 2.74 -13.09 -7.66
C PHE A 384 2.15 -12.37 -8.89
N ASN A 385 0.84 -12.56 -9.08
CA ASN A 385 0.08 -12.02 -10.21
C ASN A 385 -0.50 -10.62 -9.91
N LEU A 386 -0.93 -10.36 -8.67
CA LEU A 386 -1.52 -9.09 -8.25
C LEU A 386 -1.33 -8.83 -6.75
N VAL A 387 -1.50 -7.57 -6.35
CA VAL A 387 -1.61 -7.17 -4.94
C VAL A 387 -3.08 -7.08 -4.56
N VAL A 388 -3.45 -7.63 -3.40
CA VAL A 388 -4.77 -7.45 -2.79
C VAL A 388 -4.58 -7.00 -1.35
N THR A 389 -4.99 -5.78 -1.02
CA THR A 389 -4.91 -5.24 0.34
C THR A 389 -6.30 -4.94 0.88
N ASN A 390 -6.48 -5.18 2.17
CA ASN A 390 -7.72 -4.94 2.87
C ASN A 390 -7.42 -4.28 4.22
N VAL A 391 -7.89 -3.05 4.40
CA VAL A 391 -7.70 -2.29 5.63
C VAL A 391 -9.07 -2.01 6.25
N PRO A 392 -9.38 -2.57 7.42
CA PRO A 392 -10.62 -2.25 8.13
C PRO A 392 -10.68 -0.74 8.42
N GLY A 393 -11.75 -0.09 7.95
CA GLY A 393 -11.98 1.33 8.20
C GLY A 393 -13.07 1.57 9.26
N PRO A 394 -13.26 2.84 9.66
CA PRO A 394 -14.18 3.23 10.73
C PRO A 394 -15.64 2.97 10.33
N GLN A 395 -16.44 2.50 11.29
CA GLN A 395 -17.87 2.20 11.09
C GLN A 395 -18.77 3.27 11.70
N SER A 396 -18.25 4.48 11.82
CA SER A 396 -18.95 5.68 12.24
C SER A 396 -18.71 6.78 11.20
N PRO A 397 -19.68 7.67 10.97
CA PRO A 397 -19.51 8.78 10.04
C PRO A 397 -18.29 9.64 10.37
N LEU A 398 -17.57 10.04 9.33
CA LEU A 398 -16.45 10.98 9.40
C LEU A 398 -16.73 12.23 8.57
N TYR A 399 -16.07 13.33 8.93
CA TYR A 399 -16.26 14.65 8.32
C TYR A 399 -14.91 15.28 8.00
N ALA A 400 -14.80 16.00 6.89
CA ALA A 400 -13.64 16.84 6.57
C ALA A 400 -14.11 18.29 6.49
N GLY A 401 -13.66 19.15 7.42
CA GLY A 401 -14.09 20.56 7.47
C GLY A 401 -15.62 20.70 7.49
N GLY A 402 -16.32 19.85 8.25
CA GLY A 402 -17.77 19.80 8.33
C GLY A 402 -18.51 19.10 7.18
N ALA A 403 -17.84 18.80 6.07
CA ALA A 403 -18.42 18.00 4.98
C ALA A 403 -18.40 16.51 5.33
N ARG A 404 -19.56 15.83 5.26
CA ARG A 404 -19.67 14.41 5.60
C ARG A 404 -19.03 13.54 4.52
N MET A 405 -18.18 12.61 4.90
CA MET A 405 -17.66 11.57 4.00
C MET A 405 -18.74 10.51 3.77
N VAL A 406 -19.02 10.26 2.49
CA VAL A 406 -20.01 9.28 2.04
C VAL A 406 -19.38 8.07 1.36
N GLU A 407 -18.18 8.21 0.78
CA GLU A 407 -17.49 7.10 0.10
C GLU A 407 -15.97 7.22 0.25
N VAL A 408 -15.26 6.08 0.24
CA VAL A 408 -13.81 6.04 0.37
C VAL A 408 -13.20 4.95 -0.51
N PHE A 409 -12.41 5.31 -1.52
CA PHE A 409 -11.77 4.33 -2.41
C PHE A 409 -10.24 4.32 -2.22
N PRO A 410 -9.66 3.18 -1.81
CA PRO A 410 -8.21 3.07 -1.66
C PRO A 410 -7.55 2.96 -3.04
N VAL A 411 -6.42 3.63 -3.21
CA VAL A 411 -5.59 3.61 -4.42
C VAL A 411 -4.27 2.93 -4.09
N VAL A 412 -4.09 1.71 -4.60
CA VAL A 412 -2.92 0.88 -4.33
C VAL A 412 -1.96 0.98 -5.51
N PRO A 413 -0.65 1.21 -5.31
CA PRO A 413 0.30 1.30 -6.41
C PRO A 413 0.43 -0.04 -7.16
N LEU A 414 0.73 0.06 -8.46
CA LEU A 414 1.11 -1.11 -9.24
C LEU A 414 2.57 -1.46 -8.95
N VAL A 415 2.86 -2.76 -8.87
CA VAL A 415 4.23 -3.28 -8.81
C VAL A 415 4.67 -3.65 -10.23
N ARG A 416 5.97 -3.53 -10.50
CA ARG A 416 6.55 -3.78 -11.82
C ARG A 416 6.09 -5.13 -12.41
N GLY A 417 5.37 -5.04 -13.52
CA GLY A 417 4.91 -6.20 -14.29
C GLY A 417 3.72 -6.93 -13.69
N GLN A 418 2.93 -6.21 -12.90
CA GLN A 418 1.61 -6.60 -12.44
C GLN A 418 0.63 -5.53 -12.87
N GLY A 419 -0.29 -5.90 -13.75
CA GLY A 419 -1.25 -4.98 -14.36
C GLY A 419 -2.40 -4.58 -13.45
N LEU A 420 -2.50 -5.15 -12.24
CA LEU A 420 -3.62 -4.92 -11.33
C LEU A 420 -3.17 -4.89 -9.87
N ALA A 421 -3.70 -3.92 -9.12
CA ALA A 421 -3.69 -3.88 -7.68
C ALA A 421 -5.10 -3.56 -7.18
N ILE A 422 -5.56 -4.31 -6.18
CA ILE A 422 -6.89 -4.16 -5.58
C ILE A 422 -6.73 -3.71 -4.12
N GLY A 423 -7.30 -2.56 -3.79
CA GLY A 423 -7.45 -2.10 -2.42
C GLY A 423 -8.89 -2.23 -1.96
N MET A 424 -9.09 -2.61 -0.71
CA MET A 424 -10.40 -2.68 -0.07
C MET A 424 -10.36 -1.99 1.28
N THR A 425 -11.42 -1.26 1.60
CA THR A 425 -11.65 -0.75 2.95
C THR A 425 -13.14 -0.76 3.27
N SER A 426 -13.48 -0.86 4.54
CA SER A 426 -14.86 -0.78 5.01
C SER A 426 -15.12 0.56 5.69
N TYR A 427 -16.20 1.25 5.34
CA TYR A 427 -16.60 2.50 5.97
C TYR A 427 -18.12 2.58 6.09
N ASP A 428 -18.61 2.99 7.27
CA ASP A 428 -20.03 3.25 7.56
C ASP A 428 -21.01 2.18 7.00
N GLY A 429 -20.67 0.89 7.17
CA GLY A 429 -21.51 -0.24 6.72
C GLY A 429 -21.32 -0.69 5.26
N THR A 430 -20.47 -0.02 4.49
CA THR A 430 -20.14 -0.39 3.11
C THR A 430 -18.67 -0.80 2.97
N VAL A 431 -18.39 -1.80 2.15
CA VAL A 431 -17.04 -2.13 1.66
C VAL A 431 -16.85 -1.43 0.32
N TYR A 432 -15.78 -0.66 0.23
CA TYR A 432 -15.37 0.04 -0.98
C TYR A 432 -14.11 -0.60 -1.53
N VAL A 433 -14.10 -0.83 -2.83
CA VAL A 433 -13.01 -1.47 -3.55
C VAL A 433 -12.47 -0.50 -4.59
N GLY A 434 -11.15 -0.31 -4.60
CA GLY A 434 -10.44 0.44 -5.64
C GLY A 434 -9.55 -0.49 -6.45
N LEU A 435 -9.71 -0.47 -7.77
CA LEU A 435 -8.96 -1.28 -8.73
C LEU A 435 -8.04 -0.36 -9.52
N ASN A 436 -6.76 -0.33 -9.16
CA ASN A 436 -5.74 0.37 -9.93
C ASN A 436 -5.15 -0.58 -10.96
N ALA A 437 -5.23 -0.21 -12.23
CA ALA A 437 -4.84 -1.07 -13.33
C ALA A 437 -3.96 -0.35 -14.34
N ASP A 438 -3.12 -1.12 -15.03
CA ASP A 438 -2.38 -0.63 -16.18
C ASP A 438 -3.33 -0.38 -17.35
N ARG A 439 -3.17 0.77 -18.01
CA ARG A 439 -4.13 1.26 -18.99
C ARG A 439 -4.26 0.36 -20.23
N ASP A 440 -3.16 -0.27 -20.62
CA ASP A 440 -3.05 -0.99 -21.89
C ASP A 440 -3.36 -2.47 -21.72
N SER A 441 -2.85 -3.11 -20.66
CA SER A 441 -3.07 -4.54 -20.40
C SER A 441 -4.44 -4.87 -19.78
N LEU A 442 -5.04 -3.92 -19.06
CA LEU A 442 -6.35 -4.08 -18.41
C LEU A 442 -7.31 -2.97 -18.85
N SER A 443 -7.66 -2.99 -20.13
CA SER A 443 -8.58 -2.01 -20.73
C SER A 443 -10.06 -2.16 -20.31
N ASP A 444 -10.38 -3.24 -19.61
CA ASP A 444 -11.70 -3.72 -19.18
C ASP A 444 -11.78 -3.88 -17.64
N VAL A 445 -11.01 -3.08 -16.89
CA VAL A 445 -10.99 -3.14 -15.41
C VAL A 445 -12.35 -2.82 -14.78
N ASP A 446 -13.18 -2.04 -15.47
CA ASP A 446 -14.58 -1.76 -15.16
C ASP A 446 -15.43 -3.03 -15.11
N VAL A 447 -15.23 -3.95 -16.06
CA VAL A 447 -15.90 -5.26 -16.06
C VAL A 447 -15.54 -6.06 -14.80
N LEU A 448 -14.28 -6.00 -14.38
CA LEU A 448 -13.85 -6.68 -13.15
C LEU A 448 -14.47 -6.06 -11.90
N ALA A 449 -14.68 -4.73 -11.88
CA ALA A 449 -15.37 -4.06 -10.78
C ALA A 449 -16.84 -4.51 -10.68
N ASP A 450 -17.56 -4.56 -11.81
CA ASP A 450 -18.94 -5.08 -11.85
C ASP A 450 -19.02 -6.55 -11.39
N LEU A 451 -18.06 -7.38 -11.80
CA LEU A 451 -17.99 -8.78 -11.39
C LEU A 451 -17.74 -8.95 -9.88
N ILE A 452 -17.05 -8.00 -9.23
CA ILE A 452 -16.90 -8.00 -7.77
C ILE A 452 -18.26 -7.80 -7.09
N GLU A 453 -19.07 -6.86 -7.56
CA GLU A 453 -20.40 -6.61 -6.98
C GLU A 453 -21.33 -7.82 -7.20
N GLN A 454 -21.30 -8.41 -8.40
CA GLN A 454 -22.08 -9.61 -8.75
C GLN A 454 -21.68 -10.82 -7.89
N GLU A 455 -20.38 -11.03 -7.66
CA GLU A 455 -19.90 -12.16 -6.87
C GLU A 455 -20.30 -12.03 -5.38
N VAL A 456 -20.40 -10.81 -4.84
CA VAL A 456 -20.97 -10.59 -3.51
C VAL A 456 -22.42 -11.05 -3.47
N ALA A 457 -23.25 -10.61 -4.43
CA ALA A 457 -24.65 -11.00 -4.50
C ALA A 457 -24.81 -12.53 -4.61
N PHE A 458 -23.99 -13.17 -5.45
CA PHE A 458 -23.99 -14.62 -5.60
C PHE A 458 -23.60 -15.36 -4.31
N LEU A 459 -22.60 -14.88 -3.58
CA LEU A 459 -22.22 -15.46 -2.28
C LEU A 459 -23.32 -15.30 -1.24
N VAL A 460 -24.04 -14.18 -1.24
CA VAL A 460 -25.18 -13.94 -0.32
C VAL A 460 -26.30 -14.95 -0.57
N GLU A 461 -26.62 -15.26 -1.83
CA GLU A 461 -27.62 -16.29 -2.19
C GLU A 461 -27.25 -17.68 -1.63
N THR A 462 -25.96 -17.96 -1.44
CA THR A 462 -25.52 -19.23 -0.83
C THR A 462 -25.64 -19.26 0.70
N ALA A 463 -25.81 -18.09 1.33
CA ALA A 463 -25.89 -17.90 2.77
C ALA A 463 -27.33 -17.82 3.32
N THR A 464 -28.31 -17.61 2.44
CA THR A 464 -29.76 -17.71 2.71
C THR A 464 -30.25 -19.14 2.59
#